data_AF-G3EL96-F1
#
_entry.id   AF-G3EL96-F1
#
_cell.length_a   1.000
_cell.length_b   1.000
_cell.length_c   1.000
_cell.angle_alpha   90.00
_cell.angle_beta   90.00
_cell.angle_gamma   90.00
#
_symmetry.space_group_name_H-M   'P 1'
#
loop_
_entity.id
_entity.type
_entity.pdbx_description
1 polymer ?
#
loop_
_entity_poly.entity_id
_entity_poly.type
_entity_poly.pdbx_seq_one_letter_code
_entity_poly.pdbx_strand_id
1 'polypeptide(L)'
;KDLAAEREAIELRRLYEEEKAKGRSSEREKAELLRKIEALEVENARVVVQEKVREIVRPDPQAENEVADLRMELVEQERRFRGGEEQLKSCQSELATLRSRGPQVEVQEVIKEVIKYKTDPETEAELQHLRGEIVDRTRAIERADLEIYQLRDEIQALETAKPQVQTKEVVQEVVQYREDPHTREEVESLRAQLAEEQRKRVDFERERQVQEERIRQKEEELSQVKEKVVQQEVVRLEQDPALKAEVSSFSQSIENELQQIDSLRDEMRKLQRRRSELERQLDELEKERQARREAELEVQRLRIQLRELEEQEQETTERVTVRQKVILQQDPQQEKEHALLKLELEEEKHRRQVLQAELEAQRKKLQALEKLEVKEKVVFSESVQVERGDTESEIQKLKSTLEEESRRKVELDADINRLEARLSEMEFNNSKSSKELDFLREENHKLHLEKQNLQLEMRRLQSEIELTLAETQDLRSLSQVDSGVNLDARFQTLERELGELKRLSREKDGEIEHLQTRLQTVAIKREQRENHLRRSIVVIDPDTGKEMSPEEAHTLGLIEWGLYVKLKN
;
A
#
# COMPACT_ATOMS: atom_id res chain seq x y z
N LYS A 1 -58.12 38.10 -118.76
CA LYS A 1 -59.05 37.59 -117.73
C LYS A 1 -58.21 37.42 -116.49
N ASP A 2 -58.45 38.26 -115.50
CA ASP A 2 -57.41 38.91 -114.70
C ASP A 2 -56.70 37.99 -113.70
N LEU A 3 -55.46 37.62 -114.03
CA LEU A 3 -54.52 36.89 -113.18
C LEU A 3 -54.29 37.59 -111.82
N ALA A 4 -54.51 38.90 -111.74
CA ALA A 4 -54.44 39.65 -110.48
C ALA A 4 -55.58 39.26 -109.52
N ALA A 5 -56.83 39.18 -110.01
CA ALA A 5 -57.98 38.81 -109.19
C ALA A 5 -57.94 37.34 -108.74
N GLU A 6 -57.40 36.42 -109.57
CA GLU A 6 -57.19 35.02 -109.16
C GLU A 6 -56.08 34.88 -108.11
N ARG A 7 -54.98 35.65 -108.22
CA ARG A 7 -53.92 35.66 -107.21
C ARG A 7 -54.40 36.25 -105.88
N GLU A 8 -55.14 37.36 -105.92
CA GLU A 8 -55.77 37.93 -104.73
C GLU A 8 -56.80 36.98 -104.10
N ALA A 9 -57.60 36.27 -104.90
CA ALA A 9 -58.54 35.27 -104.38
C ALA A 9 -57.84 34.06 -103.74
N ILE A 10 -56.70 33.63 -104.30
CA ILE A 10 -55.87 32.55 -103.72
C ILE A 10 -55.18 33.02 -102.44
N GLU A 11 -54.64 34.24 -102.41
CA GLU A 11 -54.04 34.83 -101.20
C GLU A 11 -55.08 35.03 -100.10
N LEU A 12 -56.28 35.53 -100.42
CA LEU A 12 -57.38 35.65 -99.46
C LEU A 12 -57.86 34.29 -98.94
N ARG A 13 -57.90 33.26 -99.79
CA ARG A 13 -58.19 31.88 -99.34
C ARG A 13 -57.09 31.34 -98.42
N ARG A 14 -55.82 31.58 -98.74
CA ARG A 14 -54.69 31.18 -97.90
C ARG A 14 -54.74 31.88 -96.55
N LEU A 15 -54.97 33.19 -96.53
CA LEU A 15 -55.11 33.97 -95.31
C LEU A 15 -56.34 33.54 -94.50
N TYR A 16 -57.46 33.21 -95.14
CA TYR A 16 -58.64 32.68 -94.46
C TYR A 16 -58.39 31.30 -93.86
N GLU A 17 -57.69 30.41 -94.56
CA GLU A 17 -57.30 29.10 -94.04
C GLU A 17 -56.28 29.20 -92.91
N GLU A 18 -55.32 30.12 -93.01
CA GLU A 18 -54.36 30.44 -91.95
C GLU A 18 -55.06 31.01 -90.71
N GLU A 19 -55.99 31.96 -90.86
CA GLU A 19 -56.79 32.49 -89.74
C GLU A 19 -57.71 31.43 -89.15
N LYS A 20 -58.29 30.53 -89.95
CA LYS A 20 -59.08 29.41 -89.45
C LYS A 20 -58.21 28.38 -88.71
N ALA A 21 -56.97 28.17 -89.15
CA ALA A 21 -56.00 27.33 -88.46
C ALA A 21 -55.57 27.95 -87.13
N LYS A 22 -55.31 29.26 -87.09
CA LYS A 22 -55.04 30.02 -85.86
C LYS A 22 -56.23 30.01 -84.91
N GLY A 23 -57.46 30.14 -85.44
CA GLY A 23 -58.68 30.01 -84.64
C GLY A 23 -58.78 28.65 -83.96
N ARG A 24 -58.49 27.57 -84.70
CA ARG A 24 -58.48 26.21 -84.15
C ARG A 24 -57.33 25.98 -83.16
N SER A 25 -56.16 26.58 -83.35
CA SER A 25 -55.07 26.49 -82.36
C SER A 25 -55.43 27.24 -81.09
N SER A 26 -55.97 28.46 -81.21
CA SER A 26 -56.43 29.25 -80.06
C SER A 26 -57.60 28.57 -79.33
N GLU A 27 -58.52 27.90 -80.02
CA GLU A 27 -59.59 27.11 -79.40
C GLU A 27 -59.04 25.89 -78.65
N ARG A 28 -58.03 25.21 -79.19
CA ARG A 28 -57.34 24.11 -78.51
C ARG A 28 -56.59 24.60 -77.28
N GLU A 29 -55.85 25.70 -77.39
CA GLU A 29 -55.17 26.33 -76.26
C GLU A 29 -56.16 26.77 -75.19
N LYS A 30 -57.30 27.37 -75.59
CA LYS A 30 -58.36 27.75 -74.65
C LYS A 30 -58.96 26.52 -73.95
N ALA A 31 -59.18 25.42 -74.68
CA ALA A 31 -59.69 24.18 -74.09
C ALA A 31 -58.67 23.51 -73.16
N GLU A 32 -57.39 23.56 -73.48
CA GLU A 32 -56.30 23.08 -72.63
C GLU A 32 -56.15 23.92 -71.36
N LEU A 33 -56.23 25.26 -71.50
CA LEU A 33 -56.21 26.17 -70.36
C LEU A 33 -57.43 25.97 -69.46
N LEU A 34 -58.64 25.78 -70.02
CA LEU A 34 -59.83 25.48 -69.24
C LEU A 34 -59.73 24.15 -68.51
N ARG A 35 -59.24 23.09 -69.16
CA ARG A 35 -58.96 21.80 -68.49
C ARG A 35 -57.92 21.93 -67.38
N LYS A 36 -56.91 22.78 -67.58
CA LYS A 36 -55.88 23.05 -66.59
C LYS A 36 -56.42 23.86 -65.41
N ILE A 37 -57.31 24.81 -65.67
CA ILE A 37 -58.02 25.56 -64.63
C ILE A 37 -58.93 24.61 -63.84
N GLU A 38 -59.74 23.79 -64.49
CA GLU A 38 -60.59 22.80 -63.80
C GLU A 38 -59.75 21.79 -62.98
N ALA A 39 -58.63 21.31 -63.52
CA ALA A 39 -57.72 20.44 -62.77
C ALA A 39 -57.15 21.13 -61.54
N LEU A 40 -56.73 22.40 -61.67
CA LEU A 40 -56.22 23.21 -60.57
C LEU A 40 -57.33 23.58 -59.57
N GLU A 41 -58.56 23.79 -60.01
CA GLU A 41 -59.71 24.04 -59.13
C GLU A 41 -60.09 22.79 -58.34
N VAL A 42 -60.05 21.60 -58.95
CA VAL A 42 -60.24 20.31 -58.24
C VAL A 42 -59.09 20.04 -57.27
N GLU A 43 -57.86 20.39 -57.64
CA GLU A 43 -56.68 20.27 -56.77
C GLU A 43 -56.73 21.28 -55.60
N ASN A 44 -57.17 22.52 -55.84
CA ASN A 44 -57.31 23.55 -54.81
C ASN A 44 -58.56 23.37 -53.93
N ALA A 45 -59.64 22.79 -54.45
CA ALA A 45 -60.86 22.48 -53.69
C ALA A 45 -60.66 21.29 -52.74
N ARG A 46 -59.60 20.49 -52.92
CA ARG A 46 -59.10 19.62 -51.86
C ARG A 46 -58.47 20.50 -50.79
N VAL A 47 -59.29 20.91 -49.83
CA VAL A 47 -58.82 21.50 -48.57
C VAL A 47 -58.02 20.42 -47.83
N VAL A 48 -56.72 20.37 -48.09
CA VAL A 48 -55.78 19.67 -47.22
C VAL A 48 -55.69 20.54 -45.97
N VAL A 49 -56.41 20.14 -44.93
CA VAL A 49 -56.17 20.66 -43.58
C VAL A 49 -54.77 20.17 -43.20
N GLN A 50 -53.74 20.95 -43.57
CA GLN A 50 -52.43 20.81 -42.97
C GLN A 50 -52.55 21.41 -41.58
N GLU A 51 -52.95 20.58 -40.62
CA GLU A 51 -52.71 20.84 -39.22
C GLU A 51 -51.18 20.90 -39.05
N LYS A 52 -50.61 22.10 -39.20
CA LYS A 52 -49.23 22.37 -38.80
C LYS A 52 -49.22 22.36 -37.28
N VAL A 53 -49.24 21.16 -36.71
CA VAL A 53 -48.82 20.93 -35.33
C VAL A 53 -47.35 21.34 -35.32
N ARG A 54 -47.07 22.58 -34.92
CA ARG A 54 -45.74 22.91 -34.40
C ARG A 54 -45.67 22.17 -33.08
N GLU A 55 -45.20 20.93 -33.12
CA GLU A 55 -44.72 20.27 -31.92
C GLU A 55 -43.50 21.09 -31.49
N ILE A 56 -43.74 22.06 -30.62
CA ILE A 56 -42.67 22.67 -29.85
C ILE A 56 -42.28 21.57 -28.87
N VAL A 57 -41.43 20.65 -29.33
CA VAL A 57 -40.69 19.76 -28.45
C VAL A 57 -39.84 20.70 -27.62
N ARG A 58 -40.37 21.11 -26.46
CA ARG A 58 -39.56 21.73 -25.41
C ARG A 58 -38.82 20.54 -24.81
N PRO A 59 -37.50 20.43 -25.01
CA PRO A 59 -36.74 19.47 -24.24
C PRO A 59 -37.02 19.77 -22.77
N ASP A 60 -37.11 18.72 -21.96
CA ASP A 60 -37.40 18.86 -20.55
C ASP A 60 -36.40 19.86 -19.95
N PRO A 61 -36.84 20.98 -19.32
CA PRO A 61 -35.94 21.96 -18.72
C PRO A 61 -34.92 21.32 -17.78
N GLN A 62 -35.28 20.20 -17.15
CA GLN A 62 -34.37 19.45 -16.29
C GLN A 62 -33.28 18.75 -17.10
N ALA A 63 -33.63 18.11 -18.22
CA ALA A 63 -32.66 17.48 -19.13
C ALA A 63 -31.76 18.53 -19.83
N GLU A 64 -32.27 19.72 -20.16
CA GLU A 64 -31.45 20.80 -20.70
C GLU A 64 -30.45 21.33 -19.67
N ASN A 65 -30.87 21.47 -18.42
CA ASN A 65 -29.99 21.87 -17.31
C ASN A 65 -28.93 20.80 -17.05
N GLU A 66 -29.31 19.52 -16.97
CA GLU A 66 -28.36 18.42 -16.82
C GLU A 66 -27.35 18.36 -17.97
N VAL A 67 -27.79 18.56 -19.21
CA VAL A 67 -26.89 18.64 -20.38
C VAL A 67 -25.99 19.87 -20.31
N ALA A 68 -26.48 21.00 -19.78
CA ALA A 68 -25.67 22.20 -19.57
C ALA A 68 -24.62 21.98 -18.47
N ASP A 69 -25.01 21.35 -17.35
CA ASP A 69 -24.12 21.01 -16.24
C ASP A 69 -23.04 20.02 -16.68
N LEU A 70 -23.42 18.95 -17.39
CA LEU A 70 -22.47 17.98 -17.97
C LEU A 70 -21.52 18.64 -18.98
N ARG A 71 -21.99 19.63 -19.76
CA ARG A 71 -21.12 20.41 -20.65
C ARG A 71 -20.14 21.28 -19.87
N MET A 72 -20.57 21.88 -18.77
CA MET A 72 -19.65 22.64 -17.91
C MET A 72 -18.62 21.73 -17.25
N GLU A 73 -19.04 20.58 -16.73
CA GLU A 73 -18.15 19.58 -16.16
C GLU A 73 -17.14 19.09 -17.19
N LEU A 74 -17.57 18.80 -18.42
CA LEU A 74 -16.66 18.42 -19.51
C LEU A 74 -15.61 19.51 -19.77
N VAL A 75 -16.02 20.77 -19.88
CA VAL A 75 -15.11 21.90 -20.08
C VAL A 75 -14.17 22.08 -18.89
N GLU A 76 -14.64 21.86 -17.67
CA GLU A 76 -13.81 21.95 -16.47
C GLU A 76 -12.80 20.81 -16.40
N GLN A 77 -13.20 19.59 -16.76
CA GLN A 77 -12.29 18.45 -16.88
C GLN A 77 -11.27 18.65 -17.99
N GLU A 78 -11.65 19.19 -19.15
CA GLU A 78 -10.71 19.56 -20.21
C GLU A 78 -9.72 20.63 -19.77
N ARG A 79 -10.16 21.62 -18.97
CA ARG A 79 -9.26 22.62 -18.37
C ARG A 79 -8.30 22.00 -17.37
N ARG A 80 -8.77 21.12 -16.48
CA ARG A 80 -7.93 20.41 -15.51
C ARG A 80 -6.92 19.51 -16.21
N PHE A 81 -7.36 18.79 -17.25
CA PHE A 81 -6.49 17.96 -18.07
C PHE A 81 -5.41 18.78 -18.77
N ARG A 82 -5.79 19.91 -19.40
CA ARG A 82 -4.82 20.83 -20.01
C ARG A 82 -3.84 21.42 -19.00
N GLY A 83 -4.31 21.83 -17.82
CA GLY A 83 -3.44 22.30 -16.75
C GLY A 83 -2.47 21.22 -16.26
N GLY A 84 -2.93 19.98 -16.14
CA GLY A 84 -2.09 18.82 -15.83
C GLY A 84 -1.07 18.50 -16.93
N GLU A 85 -1.46 18.60 -18.21
CA GLU A 85 -0.53 18.44 -19.34
C GLU A 85 0.53 19.55 -19.39
N GLU A 86 0.16 20.79 -19.07
CA GLU A 86 1.09 21.92 -18.98
C GLU A 86 2.09 21.73 -17.83
N GLN A 87 1.63 21.28 -16.66
CA GLN A 87 2.49 20.93 -15.54
C GLN A 87 3.43 19.77 -15.89
N LEU A 88 2.91 18.72 -16.53
CA LEU A 88 3.71 17.59 -16.98
C LEU A 88 4.79 18.05 -17.99
N LYS A 89 4.45 18.93 -18.93
CA LYS A 89 5.42 19.53 -19.87
C LYS A 89 6.45 20.39 -19.15
N SER A 90 6.06 21.17 -18.13
CA SER A 90 6.99 21.93 -17.29
C SER A 90 7.98 20.98 -16.61
N CYS A 91 7.49 19.97 -15.89
CA CYS A 91 8.32 18.99 -15.21
C CYS A 91 9.21 18.20 -16.19
N GLN A 92 8.72 17.85 -17.38
CA GLN A 92 9.53 17.22 -18.43
C GLN A 92 10.63 18.16 -18.93
N SER A 93 10.34 19.46 -19.09
CA SER A 93 11.34 20.46 -19.48
C SER A 93 12.36 20.71 -18.38
N GLU A 94 11.95 20.72 -17.11
CA GLU A 94 12.83 20.78 -15.94
C GLU A 94 13.72 19.53 -15.85
N LEU A 95 13.15 18.34 -16.04
CA LEU A 95 13.93 17.11 -16.10
C LEU A 95 14.89 17.10 -17.29
N ALA A 96 14.49 17.63 -18.44
CA ALA A 96 15.37 17.77 -19.61
C ALA A 96 16.50 18.76 -19.34
N THR A 97 16.22 19.90 -18.70
CA THR A 97 17.25 20.88 -18.31
C THR A 97 18.19 20.32 -17.25
N LEU A 98 17.69 19.58 -16.26
CA LEU A 98 18.50 18.88 -15.25
C LEU A 98 19.37 17.78 -15.88
N ARG A 99 18.81 17.00 -16.82
CA ARG A 99 19.57 16.00 -17.57
C ARG A 99 20.63 16.63 -18.47
N SER A 100 20.32 17.75 -19.15
CA SER A 100 21.28 18.46 -20.00
C SER A 100 22.34 19.21 -19.19
N ARG A 101 22.02 19.62 -17.96
CA ARG A 101 22.98 20.19 -17.01
C ARG A 101 23.97 19.13 -16.53
N GLY A 102 23.63 17.84 -16.66
CA GLY A 102 24.45 16.71 -16.20
C GLY A 102 24.67 16.75 -14.69
N PRO A 103 25.38 15.77 -14.09
CA PRO A 103 25.99 16.00 -12.79
C PRO A 103 26.90 17.22 -12.95
N GLN A 104 26.54 18.33 -12.31
CA GLN A 104 27.43 19.46 -12.16
C GLN A 104 28.53 19.00 -11.19
N VAL A 105 29.50 18.27 -11.73
CA VAL A 105 30.80 18.12 -11.10
C VAL A 105 31.35 19.53 -11.15
N GLU A 106 31.19 20.27 -10.05
CA GLU A 106 32.16 21.28 -9.70
C GLU A 106 33.50 20.55 -9.64
N VAL A 107 34.17 20.47 -10.79
CA VAL A 107 35.61 20.43 -10.79
C VAL A 107 35.99 21.81 -10.28
N GLN A 108 35.95 21.97 -8.95
CA GLN A 108 37.00 22.75 -8.34
C GLN A 108 38.26 22.18 -8.97
N GLU A 109 38.97 22.98 -9.75
CA GLU A 109 40.39 22.78 -9.97
C GLU A 109 41.07 22.93 -8.60
N VAL A 110 40.79 21.99 -7.70
CA VAL A 110 41.80 21.54 -6.77
C VAL A 110 42.82 20.95 -7.72
N ILE A 111 43.84 21.75 -8.03
CA ILE A 111 45.15 21.20 -8.34
C ILE A 111 45.43 20.28 -7.16
N LYS A 112 45.05 19.01 -7.31
CA LYS A 112 45.54 17.95 -6.44
C LYS A 112 46.99 17.82 -6.85
N GLU A 113 47.83 18.67 -6.28
CA GLU A 113 49.17 18.22 -5.93
C GLU A 113 48.95 16.96 -5.10
N VAL A 114 49.02 15.81 -5.76
CA VAL A 114 49.24 14.55 -5.07
C VAL A 114 50.67 14.66 -4.56
N ILE A 115 50.84 15.38 -3.45
CA ILE A 115 52.03 15.29 -2.63
C ILE A 115 52.00 13.88 -2.09
N LYS A 116 52.67 12.97 -2.80
CA LYS A 116 53.14 11.75 -2.19
C LYS A 116 54.11 12.21 -1.11
N TYR A 117 53.66 12.26 0.14
CA TYR A 117 54.56 12.28 1.27
C TYR A 117 55.37 10.98 1.15
N LYS A 118 56.56 11.07 0.57
CA LYS A 118 57.63 10.17 0.97
C LYS A 118 57.88 10.59 2.40
N THR A 119 57.58 9.74 3.37
CA THR A 119 58.10 9.92 4.72
C THR A 119 59.60 10.17 4.54
N ASP A 120 60.11 11.31 5.01
CA ASP A 120 61.52 11.61 4.86
C ASP A 120 62.29 10.49 5.56
N PRO A 121 63.28 9.85 4.92
CA PRO A 121 63.99 8.71 5.51
C PRO A 121 64.62 9.08 6.88
N GLU A 122 64.91 10.35 7.09
CA GLU A 122 65.36 10.92 8.36
C GLU A 122 64.27 10.82 9.44
N THR A 123 63.01 11.12 9.13
CA THR A 123 61.90 10.99 10.10
C THR A 123 61.60 9.54 10.46
N GLU A 124 61.72 8.61 9.52
CA GLU A 124 61.59 7.18 9.82
C GLU A 124 62.78 6.67 10.64
N ALA A 125 64.00 7.13 10.35
CA ALA A 125 65.19 6.81 11.14
C ALA A 125 65.10 7.37 12.57
N GLU A 126 64.61 8.59 12.75
CA GLU A 126 64.36 9.20 14.06
C GLU A 126 63.29 8.45 14.83
N LEU A 127 62.18 8.05 14.18
CA LEU A 127 61.15 7.23 14.81
C LEU A 127 61.68 5.85 15.22
N GLN A 128 62.52 5.23 14.40
CA GLN A 128 63.18 3.97 14.77
C GLN A 128 64.17 4.16 15.92
N HIS A 129 64.92 5.26 15.92
CA HIS A 129 65.84 5.60 17.00
C HIS A 129 65.10 5.81 18.33
N LEU A 130 64.04 6.65 18.33
CA LEU A 130 63.20 6.89 19.50
C LEU A 130 62.52 5.62 20.01
N ARG A 131 62.09 4.73 19.12
CA ARG A 131 61.57 3.41 19.51
C ARG A 131 62.64 2.56 20.20
N GLY A 132 63.88 2.58 19.70
CA GLY A 132 65.02 1.94 20.35
C GLY A 132 65.29 2.52 21.75
N GLU A 133 65.34 3.85 21.86
CA GLU A 133 65.56 4.53 23.15
C GLU A 133 64.47 4.21 24.17
N ILE A 134 63.21 4.13 23.75
CA ILE A 134 62.11 3.73 24.64
C ILE A 134 62.35 2.32 25.17
N VAL A 135 62.68 1.36 24.31
CA VAL A 135 62.94 -0.03 24.73
C VAL A 135 64.13 -0.11 25.69
N ASP A 136 65.20 0.63 25.43
CA ASP A 136 66.38 0.64 26.30
C ASP A 136 66.10 1.30 27.64
N ARG A 137 65.32 2.39 27.68
CA ARG A 137 64.84 2.99 28.93
C ARG A 137 63.91 2.05 29.70
N THR A 138 63.00 1.36 29.02
CA THR A 138 62.13 0.35 29.67
C THR A 138 62.98 -0.75 30.32
N ARG A 139 63.99 -1.27 29.61
CA ARG A 139 64.92 -2.25 30.19
C ARG A 139 65.73 -1.69 31.36
N ALA A 140 66.12 -0.42 31.31
CA ALA A 140 66.82 0.22 32.42
C ALA A 140 65.90 0.37 33.66
N ILE A 141 64.63 0.72 33.45
CA ILE A 141 63.62 0.76 34.51
C ILE A 141 63.41 -0.63 35.10
N GLU A 142 63.25 -1.68 34.28
CA GLU A 142 63.10 -3.06 34.77
C GLU A 142 64.31 -3.51 35.61
N ARG A 143 65.54 -3.14 35.22
CA ARG A 143 66.74 -3.42 36.02
C ARG A 143 66.73 -2.67 37.35
N ALA A 144 66.36 -1.38 37.32
CA ALA A 144 66.26 -0.57 38.53
C ALA A 144 65.16 -1.09 39.47
N ASP A 145 64.03 -1.56 38.93
CA ASP A 145 62.96 -2.17 39.71
C ASP A 145 63.41 -3.47 40.39
N LEU A 146 64.19 -4.30 39.68
CA LEU A 146 64.81 -5.49 40.27
C LEU A 146 65.82 -5.14 41.37
N GLU A 147 66.65 -4.12 41.17
CA GLU A 147 67.59 -3.63 42.18
C GLU A 147 66.85 -3.07 43.40
N ILE A 148 65.79 -2.30 43.19
CA ILE A 148 64.92 -1.81 44.27
C ILE A 148 64.30 -2.98 45.03
N TYR A 149 63.86 -4.04 44.34
CA TYR A 149 63.31 -5.22 44.99
C TYR A 149 64.37 -5.92 45.85
N GLN A 150 65.58 -6.12 45.32
CA GLN A 150 66.70 -6.71 46.07
C GLN A 150 67.10 -5.87 47.29
N LEU A 151 67.19 -4.55 47.14
CA LEU A 151 67.49 -3.64 48.24
C LEU A 151 66.37 -3.62 49.29
N ARG A 152 65.11 -3.76 48.89
CA ARG A 152 63.99 -3.90 49.83
C ARG A 152 64.08 -5.20 50.61
N ASP A 153 64.39 -6.31 49.95
CA ASP A 153 64.61 -7.59 50.62
C ASP A 153 65.82 -7.53 51.56
N GLU A 154 66.90 -6.85 51.18
CA GLU A 154 68.06 -6.62 52.04
C GLU A 154 67.72 -5.73 53.24
N ILE A 155 66.98 -4.64 53.04
CA ILE A 155 66.48 -3.80 54.14
C ILE A 155 65.61 -4.63 55.07
N GLN A 156 64.70 -5.45 54.54
CA GLN A 156 63.85 -6.32 55.35
C GLN A 156 64.66 -7.39 56.10
N ALA A 157 65.73 -7.92 55.48
CA ALA A 157 66.68 -8.81 56.13
C ALA A 157 67.47 -8.10 57.25
N LEU A 158 67.88 -6.85 57.04
CA LEU A 158 68.55 -6.03 58.04
C LEU A 158 67.61 -5.60 59.18
N GLU A 159 66.34 -5.31 58.88
CA GLU A 159 65.31 -5.03 59.89
C GLU A 159 65.01 -6.27 60.75
N THR A 160 65.01 -7.46 60.14
CA THR A 160 64.81 -8.73 60.87
C THR A 160 66.07 -9.21 61.59
N ALA A 161 67.26 -8.80 61.14
CA ALA A 161 68.52 -8.98 61.84
C ALA A 161 68.64 -7.99 63.00
N LYS A 162 68.28 -8.43 64.22
CA LYS A 162 68.38 -7.60 65.43
C LYS A 162 69.80 -7.01 65.59
N PRO A 163 69.94 -5.68 65.76
CA PRO A 163 71.24 -5.06 65.96
C PRO A 163 71.86 -5.52 67.28
N GLN A 164 73.06 -6.12 67.21
CA GLN A 164 73.90 -6.29 68.39
C GLN A 164 74.43 -4.92 68.81
N VAL A 165 73.74 -4.32 69.78
CA VAL A 165 74.15 -3.08 70.43
C VAL A 165 75.40 -3.36 71.28
N GLN A 166 76.59 -3.12 70.71
CA GLN A 166 77.77 -2.82 71.51
C GLN A 166 77.79 -1.31 71.77
N THR A 167 77.20 -0.89 72.88
CA THR A 167 77.47 0.41 73.49
C THR A 167 78.94 0.41 73.94
N LYS A 168 79.81 0.94 73.07
CA LYS A 168 81.17 1.34 73.47
C LYS A 168 81.14 2.82 73.79
N GLU A 169 81.25 3.12 75.08
CA GLU A 169 81.61 4.45 75.56
C GLU A 169 82.98 4.81 74.98
N VAL A 170 83.02 5.80 74.09
CA VAL A 170 84.28 6.37 73.63
C VAL A 170 84.56 7.59 74.49
N VAL A 171 85.46 7.41 75.45
CA VAL A 171 86.17 8.48 76.13
C VAL A 171 86.96 9.24 75.07
N GLN A 172 86.67 10.53 74.94
CA GLN A 172 87.37 11.43 74.04
C GLN A 172 88.75 11.78 74.65
N GLU A 173 89.73 10.91 74.46
CA GLU A 173 91.14 11.28 74.65
C GLU A 173 91.55 12.25 73.54
N VAL A 174 91.78 13.50 73.91
CA VAL A 174 92.40 14.53 73.08
C VAL A 174 93.86 14.13 72.85
N VAL A 175 94.12 13.33 71.83
CA VAL A 175 95.46 13.19 71.26
C VAL A 175 95.60 14.24 70.16
N GLN A 176 96.54 15.15 70.36
CA GLN A 176 96.93 16.17 69.40
C GLN A 176 97.40 15.50 68.11
N TYR A 177 96.51 15.40 67.12
CA TYR A 177 96.89 15.08 65.75
C TYR A 177 97.51 16.35 65.15
N ARG A 178 98.82 16.34 64.94
CA ARG A 178 99.47 17.31 64.07
C ARG A 178 98.93 17.06 62.67
N GLU A 179 98.07 17.95 62.19
CA GLU A 179 97.58 17.92 60.82
C GLU A 179 98.79 18.02 59.87
N ASP A 180 98.98 16.98 59.05
CA ASP A 180 99.96 17.01 57.98
C ASP A 180 99.62 18.17 57.02
N PRO A 181 100.62 18.96 56.56
CA PRO A 181 100.38 20.14 55.73
C PRO A 181 99.61 19.82 54.44
N HIS A 182 99.77 18.62 53.88
CA HIS A 182 99.00 18.20 52.70
C HIS A 182 97.50 18.03 52.97
N THR A 183 97.11 17.45 54.11
CA THR A 183 95.68 17.37 54.48
C THR A 183 95.07 18.75 54.73
N ARG A 184 95.84 19.74 55.18
CA ARG A 184 95.34 21.13 55.30
C ARG A 184 95.10 21.77 53.95
N GLU A 185 96.04 21.63 53.02
CA GLU A 185 95.90 22.15 51.65
C GLU A 185 94.73 21.49 50.93
N GLU A 186 94.55 20.18 51.09
CA GLU A 186 93.40 19.45 50.53
C GLU A 186 92.08 19.92 51.16
N VAL A 187 92.01 20.08 52.48
CA VAL A 187 90.81 20.59 53.16
C VAL A 187 90.52 22.05 52.77
N GLU A 188 91.53 22.88 52.58
CA GLU A 188 91.37 24.25 52.07
C GLU A 188 90.88 24.26 50.62
N SER A 189 91.40 23.38 49.77
CA SER A 189 90.94 23.22 48.38
C SER A 189 89.49 22.72 48.31
N LEU A 190 89.11 21.75 49.15
CA LEU A 190 87.75 21.23 49.24
C LEU A 190 86.80 22.26 49.85
N ARG A 191 87.25 23.08 50.81
CA ARG A 191 86.48 24.22 51.32
C ARG A 191 86.28 25.29 50.26
N ALA A 192 87.30 25.57 49.44
CA ALA A 192 87.19 26.50 48.32
C ALA A 192 86.21 25.99 47.26
N GLN A 193 86.31 24.72 46.87
CA GLN A 193 85.38 24.08 45.93
C GLN A 193 83.95 24.03 46.49
N LEU A 194 83.78 23.71 47.78
CA LEU A 194 82.46 23.74 48.41
C LEU A 194 81.89 25.17 48.45
N ALA A 195 82.72 26.18 48.73
CA ALA A 195 82.30 27.58 48.70
C ALA A 195 81.94 28.04 47.29
N GLU A 196 82.65 27.58 46.25
CA GLU A 196 82.30 27.84 44.86
C GLU A 196 80.98 27.15 44.46
N GLU A 197 80.78 25.89 44.82
CA GLU A 197 79.53 25.18 44.55
C GLU A 197 78.34 25.77 45.32
N GLN A 198 78.55 26.23 46.55
CA GLN A 198 77.54 26.98 47.32
C GLN A 198 77.20 28.32 46.64
N ARG A 199 78.21 29.04 46.13
CA ARG A 199 77.98 30.28 45.35
C ARG A 199 77.18 30.00 44.08
N LYS A 200 77.58 28.99 43.30
CA LYS A 200 76.85 28.58 42.08
C LYS A 200 75.40 28.21 42.39
N ARG A 201 75.14 27.46 43.47
CA ARG A 201 73.76 27.13 43.90
C ARG A 201 72.94 28.38 44.20
N VAL A 202 73.50 29.33 44.95
CA VAL A 202 72.82 30.59 45.26
C VAL A 202 72.58 31.41 43.99
N ASP A 203 73.52 31.43 43.04
CA ASP A 203 73.35 32.14 41.78
C ASP A 203 72.30 31.46 40.88
N PHE A 204 72.26 30.13 40.81
CA PHE A 204 71.18 29.40 40.13
C PHE A 204 69.81 29.60 40.79
N GLU A 205 69.73 29.65 42.12
CA GLU A 205 68.49 29.96 42.84
C GLU A 205 68.02 31.39 42.55
N ARG A 206 68.92 32.36 42.50
CA ARG A 206 68.62 33.74 42.09
C ARG A 206 68.13 33.82 40.65
N GLU A 207 68.81 33.14 39.72
CA GLU A 207 68.38 33.07 38.32
C GLU A 207 67.00 32.44 38.19
N ARG A 208 66.74 31.35 38.92
CA ARG A 208 65.41 30.72 38.97
C ARG A 208 64.35 31.68 39.50
N GLN A 209 64.61 32.40 40.58
CA GLN A 209 63.68 33.40 41.13
C GLN A 209 63.37 34.50 40.10
N VAL A 210 64.40 35.01 39.41
CA VAL A 210 64.22 36.03 38.35
C VAL A 210 63.40 35.47 37.18
N GLN A 211 63.60 34.21 36.80
CA GLN A 211 62.79 33.55 35.76
C GLN A 211 61.35 33.33 36.21
N GLU A 212 61.11 32.91 37.45
CA GLU A 212 59.77 32.74 38.03
C GLU A 212 59.03 34.08 38.12
N GLU A 213 59.68 35.16 38.56
CA GLU A 213 59.11 36.51 38.56
C GLU A 213 58.78 36.99 37.14
N ARG A 214 59.65 36.69 36.17
CA ARG A 214 59.44 37.04 34.76
C ARG A 214 58.33 36.21 34.11
N ILE A 215 58.16 34.95 34.51
CA ILE A 215 57.01 34.12 34.11
C ILE A 215 55.74 34.70 34.72
N ARG A 216 55.73 35.03 36.01
CA ARG A 216 54.58 35.61 36.68
C ARG A 216 54.17 36.96 36.10
N GLN A 217 55.13 37.83 35.81
CA GLN A 217 54.87 39.09 35.08
C GLN A 217 54.28 38.82 33.70
N LYS A 218 54.80 37.84 32.96
CA LYS A 218 54.23 37.43 31.66
C LYS A 218 52.84 36.82 31.79
N GLU A 219 52.55 36.05 32.84
CA GLU A 219 51.22 35.51 33.11
C GLU A 219 50.23 36.62 33.45
N GLU A 220 50.65 37.59 34.27
CA GLU A 220 49.88 38.79 34.57
C GLU A 220 49.67 39.63 33.30
N GLU A 221 50.69 39.82 32.46
CA GLU A 221 50.56 40.45 31.13
C GLU A 221 49.64 39.65 30.20
N LEU A 222 49.72 38.32 30.15
CA LEU A 222 48.80 37.48 29.36
C LEU A 222 47.36 37.58 29.88
N SER A 223 47.18 37.74 31.20
CA SER A 223 45.86 37.94 31.81
C SER A 223 45.32 39.37 31.61
N GLN A 224 46.20 40.36 31.47
CA GLN A 224 45.86 41.78 31.28
C GLN A 224 45.82 42.21 29.81
N VAL A 225 46.47 41.47 28.90
CA VAL A 225 46.27 41.58 27.46
C VAL A 225 44.92 40.97 27.14
N LYS A 226 43.92 41.81 27.39
CA LYS A 226 42.63 41.86 26.70
C LYS A 226 42.78 41.30 25.30
N GLU A 227 42.09 40.19 25.06
CA GLU A 227 41.25 40.03 23.88
C GLU A 227 41.87 40.60 22.59
N LYS A 228 43.02 40.06 22.18
CA LYS A 228 43.31 40.02 20.76
C LYS A 228 42.46 38.91 20.19
N VAL A 229 41.35 39.30 19.60
CA VAL A 229 40.60 38.50 18.63
C VAL A 229 41.60 37.95 17.62
N VAL A 230 42.07 36.73 17.86
CA VAL A 230 42.53 35.88 16.77
C VAL A 230 41.26 35.56 16.03
N GLN A 231 41.14 36.02 14.78
CA GLN A 231 40.18 35.44 13.85
C GLN A 231 40.61 34.00 13.60
N GLN A 232 40.39 33.13 14.57
CA GLN A 232 40.10 31.75 14.27
C GLN A 232 38.64 31.83 13.81
N GLU A 233 38.38 31.61 12.53
CA GLU A 233 37.04 31.26 12.05
C GLU A 233 36.66 29.91 12.68
N VAL A 234 36.40 29.91 13.98
CA VAL A 234 35.51 28.93 14.58
C VAL A 234 34.15 29.50 14.30
N VAL A 235 33.58 29.13 13.15
CA VAL A 235 32.15 29.33 12.89
C VAL A 235 31.42 28.56 13.98
N ARG A 236 31.09 29.24 15.08
CA ARG A 236 30.05 28.77 15.98
C ARG A 236 28.78 28.88 15.15
N LEU A 237 28.30 27.75 14.64
CA LEU A 237 26.95 27.61 14.15
C LEU A 237 26.02 27.92 15.33
N GLU A 238 25.68 29.19 15.49
CA GLU A 238 24.52 29.59 16.27
C GLU A 238 23.32 28.98 15.57
N GLN A 239 22.85 27.85 16.09
CA GLN A 239 21.58 27.28 15.65
C GLN A 239 20.52 28.36 15.81
N ASP A 240 19.93 28.75 14.69
CA ASP A 240 18.91 29.79 14.60
C ASP A 240 17.85 29.56 15.69
N PRO A 241 17.60 30.55 16.58
CA PRO A 241 16.58 30.42 17.61
C PRO A 241 15.20 30.13 17.03
N ALA A 242 14.91 30.54 15.79
CA ALA A 242 13.68 30.17 15.08
C ALA A 242 13.60 28.66 14.81
N LEU A 243 14.69 28.05 14.31
CA LEU A 243 14.75 26.62 14.05
C LEU A 243 14.59 25.79 15.34
N LYS A 244 15.15 26.27 16.46
CA LYS A 244 14.94 25.62 17.78
C LYS A 244 13.49 25.68 18.25
N ALA A 245 12.82 26.81 18.00
CA ALA A 245 11.40 26.97 18.32
C ALA A 245 10.51 26.09 17.42
N GLU A 246 10.90 25.89 16.16
CA GLU A 246 10.22 24.95 15.26
C GLU A 246 10.43 23.50 15.69
N VAL A 247 11.66 23.12 16.04
CA VAL A 247 11.94 21.76 16.55
C VAL A 247 11.19 21.49 17.85
N SER A 248 11.09 22.47 18.74
CA SER A 248 10.32 22.31 19.99
C SER A 248 8.81 22.26 19.73
N SER A 249 8.27 23.04 18.80
CA SER A 249 6.85 22.98 18.44
C SER A 249 6.50 21.66 17.76
N PHE A 250 7.35 21.15 16.86
CA PHE A 250 7.18 19.82 16.28
C PHE A 250 7.30 18.71 17.33
N SER A 251 8.23 18.83 18.27
CA SER A 251 8.35 17.85 19.37
C SER A 251 7.07 17.82 20.22
N GLN A 252 6.52 18.97 20.58
CA GLN A 252 5.23 19.06 21.28
C GLN A 252 4.07 18.52 20.45
N SER A 253 4.04 18.80 19.15
CA SER A 253 3.02 18.25 18.25
C SER A 253 3.11 16.72 18.22
N ILE A 254 4.31 16.15 18.10
CA ILE A 254 4.52 14.70 18.11
C ILE A 254 4.08 14.10 19.46
N GLU A 255 4.41 14.74 20.58
CA GLU A 255 3.97 14.29 21.91
C GLU A 255 2.43 14.29 22.02
N ASN A 256 1.76 15.33 21.52
CA ASN A 256 0.30 15.40 21.52
C ASN A 256 -0.33 14.32 20.63
N GLU A 257 0.23 14.07 19.43
CA GLU A 257 -0.22 13.00 18.54
C GLU A 257 -0.03 11.62 19.19
N LEU A 258 1.09 11.39 19.87
CA LEU A 258 1.31 10.15 20.62
C LEU A 258 0.29 9.95 21.74
N GLN A 259 -0.06 11.02 22.48
CA GLN A 259 -1.11 10.98 23.49
C GLN A 259 -2.49 10.68 22.89
N GLN A 260 -2.80 11.24 21.71
CA GLN A 260 -4.05 10.93 21.00
C GLN A 260 -4.09 9.48 20.50
N ILE A 261 -2.97 8.95 20.01
CA ILE A 261 -2.87 7.54 19.62
C ILE A 261 -3.13 6.64 20.82
N ASP A 262 -2.58 6.96 21.99
CA ASP A 262 -2.77 6.15 23.19
C ASP A 262 -4.21 6.25 23.74
N SER A 263 -4.85 7.42 23.68
CA SER A 263 -6.27 7.54 24.06
C SER A 263 -7.18 6.74 23.12
N LEU A 264 -6.96 6.81 21.80
CA LEU A 264 -7.70 6.03 20.81
C LEU A 264 -7.48 4.52 20.96
N ARG A 265 -6.26 4.08 21.30
CA ARG A 265 -5.97 2.68 21.62
C ARG A 265 -6.76 2.19 22.82
N ASP A 266 -6.90 3.02 23.85
CA ASP A 266 -7.70 2.69 25.03
C ASP A 266 -9.20 2.65 24.74
N GLU A 267 -9.70 3.55 23.89
CA GLU A 267 -11.08 3.49 23.38
C GLU A 267 -11.33 2.24 22.55
N MET A 268 -10.41 1.87 21.66
CA MET A 268 -10.48 0.63 20.89
C MET A 268 -10.55 -0.59 21.80
N ARG A 269 -9.74 -0.63 22.86
CA ARG A 269 -9.78 -1.73 23.86
C ARG A 269 -11.12 -1.77 24.60
N LYS A 270 -11.70 -0.61 24.98
CA LYS A 270 -13.02 -0.53 25.61
C LYS A 270 -14.12 -1.04 24.66
N LEU A 271 -14.08 -0.63 23.40
CA LEU A 271 -15.03 -1.09 22.39
C LEU A 271 -14.90 -2.59 22.11
N GLN A 272 -13.68 -3.13 22.05
CA GLN A 272 -13.45 -4.57 21.91
C GLN A 272 -14.04 -5.36 23.08
N ARG A 273 -13.85 -4.89 24.33
CA ARG A 273 -14.50 -5.51 25.51
C ARG A 273 -16.02 -5.45 25.38
N ARG A 274 -16.57 -4.29 25.03
CA ARG A 274 -18.01 -4.14 24.85
C ARG A 274 -18.56 -5.05 23.75
N ARG A 275 -17.83 -5.22 22.65
CA ARG A 275 -18.19 -6.16 21.58
C ARG A 275 -18.22 -7.59 22.09
N SER A 276 -17.19 -8.02 22.83
CA SER A 276 -17.14 -9.37 23.41
C SER A 276 -18.26 -9.64 24.43
N GLU A 277 -18.67 -8.62 25.20
CA GLU A 277 -19.82 -8.71 26.09
C GLU A 277 -21.12 -8.91 25.31
N LEU A 278 -21.32 -8.15 24.23
CA LEU A 278 -22.50 -8.25 23.38
C LEU A 278 -22.55 -9.59 22.62
N GLU A 279 -21.41 -10.07 22.11
CA GLU A 279 -21.28 -11.40 21.52
C GLU A 279 -21.70 -12.49 22.52
N ARG A 280 -21.23 -12.40 23.77
CA ARG A 280 -21.63 -13.33 24.85
C ARG A 280 -23.13 -13.28 25.13
N GLN A 281 -23.74 -12.09 25.12
CA GLN A 281 -25.18 -11.92 25.30
C GLN A 281 -25.98 -12.51 24.13
N LEU A 282 -25.49 -12.37 22.89
CA LEU A 282 -26.11 -12.98 21.72
C LEU A 282 -26.05 -14.50 21.79
N ASP A 283 -24.89 -15.08 22.17
CA ASP A 283 -24.74 -16.52 22.36
C ASP A 283 -25.71 -17.06 23.44
N GLU A 284 -25.89 -16.31 24.54
CA GLU A 284 -26.86 -16.67 25.59
C GLU A 284 -28.30 -16.65 25.07
N LEU A 285 -28.68 -15.62 24.29
CA LEU A 285 -30.01 -15.54 23.66
C LEU A 285 -30.23 -16.64 22.60
N GLU A 286 -29.20 -17.02 21.85
CA GLU A 286 -29.28 -18.12 20.89
C GLU A 286 -29.47 -19.46 21.59
N LYS A 287 -28.75 -19.71 22.68
CA LYS A 287 -28.96 -20.90 23.54
C LYS A 287 -30.37 -20.92 24.12
N GLU A 288 -30.88 -19.79 24.59
CA GLU A 288 -32.25 -19.71 25.08
C GLU A 288 -33.27 -19.99 23.97
N ARG A 289 -33.08 -19.44 22.77
CA ARG A 289 -33.92 -19.74 21.60
C ARG A 289 -33.89 -21.22 21.22
N GLN A 290 -32.72 -21.85 21.27
CA GLN A 290 -32.58 -23.29 21.03
C GLN A 290 -33.32 -24.11 22.09
N ALA A 291 -33.11 -23.81 23.38
CA ALA A 291 -33.81 -24.46 24.48
C ALA A 291 -35.34 -24.30 24.38
N ARG A 292 -35.83 -23.12 23.99
CA ARG A 292 -37.27 -22.88 23.74
C ARG A 292 -37.80 -23.75 22.60
N ARG A 293 -37.07 -23.87 21.49
CA ARG A 293 -37.45 -24.75 20.37
C ARG A 293 -37.49 -26.22 20.78
N GLU A 294 -36.51 -26.68 21.55
CA GLU A 294 -36.49 -28.05 22.08
C GLU A 294 -37.66 -28.32 23.01
N ALA A 295 -37.96 -27.37 23.91
CA ALA A 295 -39.12 -27.45 24.79
C ALA A 295 -40.46 -27.44 24.02
N GLU A 296 -40.58 -26.64 22.96
CA GLU A 296 -41.77 -26.64 22.09
C GLU A 296 -41.96 -27.99 21.38
N LEU A 297 -40.89 -28.61 20.88
CA LEU A 297 -40.93 -29.95 20.29
C LEU A 297 -41.33 -31.01 21.33
N GLU A 298 -40.82 -30.90 22.55
CA GLU A 298 -41.18 -31.83 23.62
C GLU A 298 -42.65 -31.66 24.05
N VAL A 299 -43.14 -30.42 24.14
CA VAL A 299 -44.56 -30.15 24.37
C VAL A 299 -45.43 -30.74 23.25
N GLN A 300 -44.99 -30.66 21.98
CA GLN A 300 -45.71 -31.30 20.87
C GLN A 300 -45.74 -32.82 21.01
N ARG A 301 -44.64 -33.46 21.40
CA ARG A 301 -44.58 -34.91 21.67
C ARG A 301 -45.52 -35.31 22.81
N LEU A 302 -45.45 -34.61 23.94
CA LEU A 302 -46.32 -34.85 25.08
C LEU A 302 -47.80 -34.64 24.73
N ARG A 303 -48.13 -33.67 23.88
CA ARG A 303 -49.51 -33.47 23.37
C ARG A 303 -49.99 -34.63 22.50
N ILE A 304 -49.11 -35.24 21.71
CA ILE A 304 -49.47 -36.44 20.94
C ILE A 304 -49.73 -37.61 21.89
N GLN A 305 -48.82 -37.87 22.83
CA GLN A 305 -48.97 -38.93 23.84
C GLN A 305 -50.23 -38.75 24.69
N LEU A 306 -50.55 -37.51 25.09
CA LEU A 306 -51.77 -37.23 25.85
C LEU A 306 -53.03 -37.58 25.05
N ARG A 307 -53.08 -37.22 23.76
CA ARG A 307 -54.21 -37.58 22.89
C ARG A 307 -54.36 -39.09 22.72
N GLU A 308 -53.25 -39.81 22.56
CA GLU A 308 -53.28 -41.28 22.49
C GLU A 308 -53.84 -41.90 23.78
N LEU A 309 -53.48 -41.37 24.95
CA LEU A 309 -54.03 -41.82 26.24
C LEU A 309 -55.52 -41.45 26.38
N GLU A 310 -55.93 -40.25 25.97
CA GLU A 310 -57.34 -39.83 25.97
C GLU A 310 -58.20 -40.72 25.06
N GLU A 311 -57.70 -41.10 23.88
CA GLU A 311 -58.38 -42.04 22.98
C GLU A 311 -58.51 -43.43 23.62
N GLN A 312 -57.47 -43.93 24.30
CA GLN A 312 -57.55 -45.19 25.07
C GLN A 312 -58.57 -45.11 26.22
N GLU A 313 -58.65 -43.98 26.93
CA GLU A 313 -59.67 -43.76 27.94
C GLU A 313 -61.10 -43.72 27.35
N GLN A 314 -61.28 -43.09 26.18
CA GLN A 314 -62.56 -43.11 25.47
C GLN A 314 -62.95 -44.54 25.04
N GLU A 315 -62.04 -45.31 24.46
CA GLU A 315 -62.31 -46.70 24.07
C GLU A 315 -62.67 -47.59 25.27
N THR A 316 -62.01 -47.38 26.41
CA THR A 316 -62.31 -48.15 27.64
C THR A 316 -63.66 -47.75 28.24
N THR A 317 -64.00 -46.46 28.28
CA THR A 317 -65.30 -45.97 28.77
C THR A 317 -66.46 -46.38 27.85
N GLU A 318 -66.28 -46.36 26.53
CA GLU A 318 -67.24 -46.89 25.56
C GLU A 318 -67.44 -48.41 25.72
N ARG A 319 -66.37 -49.18 25.98
CA ARG A 319 -66.47 -50.62 26.29
C ARG A 319 -67.23 -50.91 27.58
N VAL A 320 -67.10 -50.06 28.60
CA VAL A 320 -67.84 -50.20 29.85
C VAL A 320 -69.32 -49.84 29.66
N THR A 321 -69.63 -48.79 28.89
CA THR A 321 -71.02 -48.37 28.64
C THR A 321 -71.79 -49.35 27.73
N VAL A 322 -71.14 -50.01 26.78
CA VAL A 322 -71.78 -51.02 25.91
C VAL A 322 -72.16 -52.30 26.67
N ARG A 323 -71.46 -52.65 27.76
CA ARG A 323 -71.77 -53.85 28.57
C ARG A 323 -72.97 -53.68 29.50
N GLN A 324 -73.44 -52.46 29.76
CA GLN A 324 -74.47 -52.21 30.77
C GLN A 324 -75.65 -51.43 30.19
N LYS A 325 -76.38 -52.05 29.26
CA LYS A 325 -77.76 -51.68 28.92
C LYS A 325 -78.69 -52.85 29.24
N VAL A 326 -78.69 -53.26 30.51
CA VAL A 326 -79.73 -54.13 31.08
C VAL A 326 -80.81 -53.21 31.62
N ILE A 327 -82.02 -53.32 31.07
CA ILE A 327 -83.21 -52.66 31.62
C ILE A 327 -83.49 -53.32 32.98
N LEU A 328 -82.99 -52.70 34.05
CA LEU A 328 -83.41 -53.03 35.40
C LEU A 328 -84.84 -52.52 35.58
N GLN A 329 -85.77 -53.44 35.85
CA GLN A 329 -87.05 -53.05 36.46
C GLN A 329 -86.70 -52.33 37.77
N GLN A 330 -87.13 -51.07 37.89
CA GLN A 330 -86.80 -50.23 39.02
C GLN A 330 -87.46 -50.80 40.27
N ASP A 331 -86.66 -51.00 41.30
CA ASP A 331 -87.10 -51.48 42.60
C ASP A 331 -88.03 -50.44 43.24
N PRO A 332 -89.22 -50.79 43.76
CA PRO A 332 -90.12 -49.85 44.42
C PRO A 332 -89.49 -49.11 45.61
N GLN A 333 -88.35 -49.57 46.13
CA GLN A 333 -87.54 -48.79 47.08
C GLN A 333 -86.76 -47.65 46.41
N GLN A 334 -86.21 -47.86 45.21
CA GLN A 334 -85.53 -46.82 44.42
C GLN A 334 -86.48 -45.71 43.98
N GLU A 335 -87.74 -46.01 43.66
CA GLU A 335 -88.72 -44.95 43.34
C GLU A 335 -88.99 -44.04 44.53
N LYS A 336 -89.02 -44.59 45.74
CA LYS A 336 -89.21 -43.81 46.98
C LYS A 336 -88.00 -42.94 47.27
N GLU A 337 -86.79 -43.49 47.12
CA GLU A 337 -85.55 -42.72 47.26
C GLU A 337 -85.46 -41.63 46.18
N HIS A 338 -85.83 -41.94 44.93
CA HIS A 338 -85.86 -40.95 43.85
C HIS A 338 -86.93 -39.88 44.10
N ALA A 339 -88.06 -40.21 44.70
CA ALA A 339 -89.08 -39.24 45.10
C ALA A 339 -88.59 -38.34 46.24
N LEU A 340 -87.89 -38.90 47.24
CA LEU A 340 -87.24 -38.14 48.31
C LEU A 340 -86.13 -37.23 47.78
N LEU A 341 -85.23 -37.75 46.93
CA LEU A 341 -84.17 -36.96 46.29
C LEU A 341 -84.74 -35.86 45.37
N LYS A 342 -85.87 -36.12 44.70
CA LYS A 342 -86.59 -35.06 43.95
C LYS A 342 -87.11 -33.99 44.88
N LEU A 343 -87.66 -34.35 46.04
CA LEU A 343 -88.13 -33.39 47.03
C LEU A 343 -86.96 -32.56 47.57
N GLU A 344 -85.85 -33.20 47.95
CA GLU A 344 -84.63 -32.52 48.40
C GLU A 344 -84.04 -31.61 47.32
N LEU A 345 -84.08 -32.02 46.05
CA LEU A 345 -83.67 -31.19 44.93
C LEU A 345 -84.56 -29.96 44.75
N GLU A 346 -85.88 -30.10 44.90
CA GLU A 346 -86.79 -28.95 44.86
C GLU A 346 -86.59 -28.01 46.05
N GLU A 347 -86.30 -28.54 47.24
CA GLU A 347 -85.90 -27.73 48.40
C GLU A 347 -84.59 -26.97 48.14
N GLU A 348 -83.56 -27.62 47.58
CA GLU A 348 -82.30 -26.98 47.22
C GLU A 348 -82.48 -25.95 46.09
N LYS A 349 -83.38 -26.20 45.13
CA LYS A 349 -83.75 -25.19 44.13
C LYS A 349 -84.42 -23.99 44.78
N HIS A 350 -85.32 -24.19 45.73
CA HIS A 350 -85.95 -23.09 46.48
C HIS A 350 -84.91 -22.33 47.32
N ARG A 351 -83.99 -23.01 48.02
CA ARG A 351 -82.88 -22.38 48.74
C ARG A 351 -82.00 -21.56 47.80
N ARG A 352 -81.66 -22.10 46.63
CA ARG A 352 -80.92 -21.37 45.58
C ARG A 352 -81.68 -20.14 45.08
N GLN A 353 -82.99 -20.23 44.89
CA GLN A 353 -83.80 -19.09 44.47
C GLN A 353 -83.83 -17.99 45.54
N VAL A 354 -83.93 -18.35 46.82
CA VAL A 354 -83.84 -17.40 47.94
C VAL A 354 -82.48 -16.73 47.97
N LEU A 355 -81.39 -17.50 47.87
CA LEU A 355 -80.02 -16.95 47.82
C LEU A 355 -79.78 -16.07 46.59
N GLN A 356 -80.37 -16.41 45.43
CA GLN A 356 -80.33 -15.56 44.25
C GLN A 356 -81.07 -14.24 44.48
N ALA A 357 -82.25 -14.26 45.09
CA ALA A 357 -82.99 -13.05 45.45
C ALA A 357 -82.23 -12.19 46.47
N GLU A 358 -81.57 -12.80 47.46
CA GLU A 358 -80.71 -12.10 48.41
C GLU A 358 -79.48 -11.47 47.74
N LEU A 359 -78.84 -12.19 46.81
CA LEU A 359 -77.71 -11.69 46.03
C LEU A 359 -78.12 -10.52 45.12
N GLU A 360 -79.30 -10.58 44.51
CA GLU A 360 -79.86 -9.46 43.75
C GLU A 360 -80.20 -8.26 44.65
N ALA A 361 -80.73 -8.49 45.84
CA ALA A 361 -80.97 -7.42 46.82
C ALA A 361 -79.64 -6.79 47.29
N GLN A 362 -78.60 -7.60 47.53
CA GLN A 362 -77.24 -7.12 47.85
C GLN A 362 -76.63 -6.32 46.70
N ARG A 363 -76.77 -6.78 45.44
CA ARG A 363 -76.35 -6.02 44.25
C ARG A 363 -77.07 -4.68 44.13
N LYS A 364 -78.37 -4.63 44.40
CA LYS A 364 -79.14 -3.36 44.42
C LYS A 364 -78.67 -2.44 45.55
N LYS A 365 -78.30 -2.98 46.73
CA LYS A 365 -77.67 -2.21 47.81
C LYS A 365 -76.30 -1.69 47.42
N LEU A 366 -75.46 -2.49 46.75
CA LEU A 366 -74.17 -2.06 46.20
C LEU A 366 -74.35 -0.92 45.19
N GLN A 367 -75.26 -1.06 44.24
CA GLN A 367 -75.58 0.00 43.28
C GLN A 367 -76.14 1.26 43.95
N ALA A 368 -76.88 1.12 45.05
CA ALA A 368 -77.35 2.27 45.83
C ALA A 368 -76.20 2.93 46.61
N LEU A 369 -75.26 2.15 47.16
CA LEU A 369 -74.05 2.66 47.83
C LEU A 369 -73.11 3.33 46.84
N GLU A 370 -72.87 2.76 45.66
CA GLU A 370 -72.10 3.40 44.57
C GLU A 370 -72.72 4.74 44.15
N LYS A 371 -74.06 4.84 44.14
CA LYS A 371 -74.77 6.10 43.84
C LYS A 371 -74.76 7.09 45.02
N LEU A 372 -74.65 6.60 46.26
CA LEU A 372 -74.55 7.42 47.48
C LEU A 372 -73.11 7.88 47.75
N GLU A 373 -72.10 7.18 47.24
CA GLU A 373 -70.69 7.57 47.30
C GLU A 373 -70.35 8.76 46.39
N VAL A 374 -71.26 9.18 45.51
CA VAL A 374 -71.17 10.47 44.79
C VAL A 374 -71.87 11.58 45.58
N LYS A 375 -71.40 11.83 46.81
CA LYS A 375 -71.52 13.13 47.47
C LYS A 375 -70.21 13.45 48.19
N GLU A 376 -69.44 14.31 47.52
CA GLU A 376 -68.35 15.14 48.04
C GLU A 376 -67.25 14.43 48.85
N LYS A 377 -66.22 13.97 48.13
CA LYS A 377 -64.85 14.32 48.51
C LYS A 377 -64.35 15.35 47.51
N VAL A 378 -64.13 16.56 47.99
CA VAL A 378 -63.30 17.58 47.35
C VAL A 378 -61.94 16.96 47.12
N VAL A 379 -61.72 16.44 45.91
CA VAL A 379 -60.40 16.36 45.32
C VAL A 379 -60.38 17.52 44.35
N PHE A 380 -59.55 18.52 44.62
CA PHE A 380 -59.08 19.40 43.56
C PHE A 380 -58.39 18.48 42.54
N SER A 381 -59.13 18.01 41.55
CA SER A 381 -58.53 17.66 40.28
C SER A 381 -58.17 18.99 39.65
N GLU A 382 -56.99 19.49 40.01
CA GLU A 382 -56.23 20.38 39.13
C GLU A 382 -56.13 19.62 37.81
N SER A 383 -57.06 19.91 36.90
CA SER A 383 -56.95 19.54 35.51
C SER A 383 -55.80 20.37 34.98
N VAL A 384 -54.58 19.88 35.18
CA VAL A 384 -53.41 20.36 34.46
C VAL A 384 -53.71 20.03 33.00
N GLN A 385 -54.30 20.99 32.29
CA GLN A 385 -54.06 21.14 30.87
C GLN A 385 -52.54 21.35 30.76
N VAL A 386 -51.80 20.24 30.68
CA VAL A 386 -50.39 20.30 30.30
C VAL A 386 -50.40 20.97 28.94
N GLU A 387 -49.77 22.14 28.86
CA GLU A 387 -49.66 22.92 27.64
C GLU A 387 -49.14 22.01 26.53
N ARG A 388 -50.04 21.57 25.65
CA ARG A 388 -49.74 20.63 24.56
C ARG A 388 -48.81 21.23 23.52
N GLY A 389 -48.50 22.53 23.59
CA GLY A 389 -47.66 23.22 22.62
C GLY A 389 -46.17 22.95 22.81
N ASP A 390 -45.63 23.18 24.00
CA ASP A 390 -44.18 23.20 24.20
C ASP A 390 -43.56 21.81 24.09
N THR A 391 -44.21 20.80 24.66
CA THR A 391 -43.76 19.40 24.59
C THR A 391 -43.85 18.81 23.19
N GLU A 392 -44.90 19.13 22.42
CA GLU A 392 -45.01 18.70 21.02
C GLU A 392 -43.96 19.39 20.14
N SER A 393 -43.68 20.68 20.38
CA SER A 393 -42.62 21.42 19.69
C SER A 393 -41.23 20.87 20.01
N GLU A 394 -41.01 20.43 21.25
CA GLU A 394 -39.75 19.84 21.70
C GLU A 394 -39.56 18.43 21.10
N ILE A 395 -40.62 17.62 21.05
CA ILE A 395 -40.61 16.33 20.34
C ILE A 395 -40.30 16.54 18.85
N GLN A 396 -40.86 17.57 18.22
CA GLN A 396 -40.61 17.86 16.81
C GLN A 396 -39.16 18.32 16.57
N LYS A 397 -38.60 19.15 17.45
CA LYS A 397 -37.18 19.54 17.43
C LYS A 397 -36.26 18.34 17.62
N LEU A 398 -36.58 17.43 18.54
CA LEU A 398 -35.80 16.20 18.77
C LEU A 398 -35.86 15.25 17.57
N LYS A 399 -36.99 15.21 16.84
CA LYS A 399 -37.09 14.44 15.60
C LYS A 399 -36.24 15.05 14.49
N SER A 400 -36.26 16.37 14.31
CA SER A 400 -35.41 17.01 13.29
C SER A 400 -33.93 16.84 13.60
N THR A 401 -33.51 16.97 14.87
CA THR A 401 -32.11 16.72 15.24
C THR A 401 -31.72 15.25 15.05
N LEU A 402 -32.60 14.29 15.36
CA LEU A 402 -32.35 12.87 15.11
C LEU A 402 -32.22 12.56 13.60
N GLU A 403 -33.04 13.19 12.76
CA GLU A 403 -32.96 13.07 11.30
C GLU A 403 -31.65 13.68 10.77
N GLU A 404 -31.24 14.84 11.26
CA GLU A 404 -29.95 15.47 10.93
C GLU A 404 -28.77 14.60 11.34
N GLU A 405 -28.78 14.05 12.55
CA GLU A 405 -27.75 13.12 13.03
C GLU A 405 -27.73 11.82 12.21
N SER A 406 -28.90 11.32 11.79
CA SER A 406 -28.98 10.16 10.90
C SER A 406 -28.37 10.44 9.53
N ARG A 407 -28.57 11.65 8.97
CA ARG A 407 -27.93 12.06 7.71
C ARG A 407 -26.42 12.20 7.87
N ARG A 408 -25.96 12.86 8.94
CA ARG A 408 -24.53 12.99 9.27
C ARG A 408 -23.87 11.62 9.41
N LYS A 409 -24.55 10.67 10.07
CA LYS A 409 -24.06 9.30 10.18
C LYS A 409 -23.88 8.65 8.81
N VAL A 410 -24.86 8.77 7.91
CA VAL A 410 -24.76 8.22 6.54
C VAL A 410 -23.62 8.87 5.75
N GLU A 411 -23.41 10.17 5.90
CA GLU A 411 -22.28 10.88 5.29
C GLU A 411 -20.92 10.38 5.81
N LEU A 412 -20.80 10.23 7.14
CA LEU A 412 -19.60 9.67 7.76
C LEU A 412 -19.35 8.21 7.36
N ASP A 413 -20.40 7.39 7.29
CA ASP A 413 -20.30 6.01 6.80
C ASP A 413 -19.84 5.98 5.33
N ALA A 414 -20.31 6.91 4.49
CA ALA A 414 -19.85 7.04 3.11
C ALA A 414 -18.37 7.47 3.03
N ASP A 415 -17.93 8.38 3.89
CA ASP A 415 -16.53 8.82 3.95
C ASP A 415 -15.60 7.72 4.48
N ILE A 416 -16.03 6.94 5.47
CA ILE A 416 -15.32 5.74 5.94
C ILE A 416 -15.12 4.77 4.78
N ASN A 417 -16.18 4.45 4.04
CA ASN A 417 -16.07 3.54 2.88
C ASN A 417 -15.12 4.08 1.79
N ARG A 418 -15.12 5.39 1.54
CA ARG A 418 -14.17 6.03 0.60
C ARG A 418 -12.72 5.94 1.09
N LEU A 419 -12.49 6.13 2.39
CA LEU A 419 -11.17 6.02 3.00
C LEU A 419 -10.67 4.57 3.00
N GLU A 420 -11.54 3.60 3.31
CA GLU A 420 -11.22 2.17 3.23
C GLU A 420 -10.86 1.75 1.81
N ALA A 421 -11.61 2.22 0.80
CA ALA A 421 -11.28 1.97 -0.60
C ALA A 421 -9.90 2.54 -0.98
N ARG A 422 -9.61 3.79 -0.60
CA ARG A 422 -8.28 4.40 -0.82
C ARG A 422 -7.16 3.67 -0.10
N LEU A 423 -7.41 3.21 1.13
CA LEU A 423 -6.45 2.44 1.89
C LEU A 423 -6.15 1.11 1.21
N SER A 424 -7.18 0.40 0.72
CA SER A 424 -7.00 -0.84 -0.03
C SER A 424 -6.22 -0.64 -1.34
N GLU A 425 -6.45 0.47 -2.05
CA GLU A 425 -5.72 0.82 -3.27
C GLU A 425 -4.24 1.13 -2.95
N MET A 426 -3.99 1.88 -1.87
CA MET A 426 -2.64 2.17 -1.38
C MET A 426 -1.91 0.91 -0.92
N GLU A 427 -2.57 0.00 -0.22
CA GLU A 427 -2.01 -1.30 0.18
C GLU A 427 -1.66 -2.15 -1.03
N PHE A 428 -2.53 -2.18 -2.05
CA PHE A 428 -2.26 -2.88 -3.31
C PHE A 428 -1.06 -2.27 -4.04
N ASN A 429 -1.00 -0.95 -4.17
CA ASN A 429 0.12 -0.24 -4.80
C ASN A 429 1.42 -0.48 -4.03
N ASN A 430 1.38 -0.46 -2.70
CA ASN A 430 2.55 -0.73 -1.86
C ASN A 430 3.05 -2.18 -2.03
N SER A 431 2.13 -3.15 -2.06
CA SER A 431 2.46 -4.56 -2.38
C SER A 431 3.09 -4.71 -3.77
N LYS A 432 2.56 -4.01 -4.78
CA LYS A 432 3.13 -4.00 -6.14
C LYS A 432 4.53 -3.40 -6.15
N SER A 433 4.73 -2.22 -5.55
CA SER A 433 6.04 -1.57 -5.46
C SER A 433 7.04 -2.38 -4.63
N SER A 434 6.59 -3.07 -3.57
CA SER A 434 7.44 -4.00 -2.81
C SER A 434 7.95 -5.13 -3.70
N LYS A 435 7.10 -5.73 -4.53
CA LYS A 435 7.52 -6.78 -5.48
C LYS A 435 8.49 -6.25 -6.54
N GLU A 436 8.28 -5.03 -7.04
CA GLU A 436 9.21 -4.37 -7.97
C GLU A 436 10.57 -4.11 -7.30
N LEU A 437 10.59 -3.69 -6.03
CA LEU A 437 11.83 -3.54 -5.27
C LEU A 437 12.56 -4.87 -5.06
N ASP A 438 11.84 -5.95 -4.78
CA ASP A 438 12.45 -7.28 -4.63
C ASP A 438 13.03 -7.77 -5.96
N PHE A 439 12.34 -7.55 -7.09
CA PHE A 439 12.89 -7.82 -8.41
C PHE A 439 14.18 -7.03 -8.69
N LEU A 440 14.19 -5.72 -8.38
CA LEU A 440 15.37 -4.88 -8.54
C LEU A 440 16.53 -5.33 -7.64
N ARG A 441 16.25 -5.80 -6.42
CA ARG A 441 17.27 -6.37 -5.52
C ARG A 441 17.87 -7.64 -6.09
N GLU A 442 17.05 -8.54 -6.62
CA GLU A 442 17.52 -9.77 -7.28
C GLU A 442 18.35 -9.45 -8.52
N GLU A 443 17.92 -8.50 -9.35
CA GLU A 443 18.66 -8.05 -10.53
C GLU A 443 19.99 -7.41 -10.16
N ASN A 444 20.02 -6.56 -9.12
CA ASN A 444 21.24 -5.96 -8.61
C ASN A 444 22.21 -7.04 -8.08
N HIS A 445 21.69 -8.05 -7.37
CA HIS A 445 22.50 -9.17 -6.90
C HIS A 445 23.11 -9.97 -8.07
N LYS A 446 22.32 -10.26 -9.12
CA LYS A 446 22.81 -10.91 -10.34
C LYS A 446 23.93 -10.10 -11.02
N LEU A 447 23.73 -8.80 -11.20
CA LEU A 447 24.75 -7.91 -11.76
C LEU A 447 26.00 -7.85 -10.89
N HIS A 448 25.87 -7.92 -9.56
CA HIS A 448 27.01 -7.97 -8.66
C HIS A 448 27.83 -9.26 -8.83
N LEU A 449 27.16 -10.41 -8.98
CA LEU A 449 27.82 -11.69 -9.27
C LEU A 449 28.52 -11.66 -10.64
N GLU A 450 27.86 -11.12 -11.66
CA GLU A 450 28.46 -10.98 -13.00
C GLU A 450 29.68 -10.06 -12.98
N LYS A 451 29.61 -8.93 -12.25
CA LYS A 451 30.75 -8.05 -12.03
C LYS A 451 31.91 -8.79 -11.36
N GLN A 452 31.65 -9.60 -10.34
CA GLN A 452 32.70 -10.39 -9.68
C GLN A 452 33.32 -11.41 -10.64
N ASN A 453 32.50 -12.09 -11.45
CA ASN A 453 32.98 -13.04 -12.46
C ASN A 453 33.88 -12.35 -13.50
N LEU A 454 33.44 -11.22 -14.05
CA LEU A 454 34.23 -10.42 -14.99
C LEU A 454 35.54 -9.92 -14.38
N GLN A 455 35.55 -9.57 -13.08
CA GLN A 455 36.79 -9.22 -12.38
C GLN A 455 37.75 -10.41 -12.24
N LEU A 456 37.23 -11.62 -11.99
CA LEU A 456 38.04 -12.83 -11.96
C LEU A 456 38.59 -13.17 -13.34
N GLU A 457 37.78 -13.05 -14.39
CA GLU A 457 38.22 -13.21 -15.78
C GLU A 457 39.27 -12.18 -16.16
N MET A 458 39.11 -10.91 -15.77
CA MET A 458 40.10 -9.87 -16.02
C MET A 458 41.44 -10.21 -15.35
N ARG A 459 41.44 -10.67 -14.09
CA ARG A 459 42.66 -11.11 -13.40
C ARG A 459 43.28 -12.32 -14.06
N ARG A 460 42.46 -13.28 -14.52
CA ARG A 460 42.92 -14.45 -15.25
C ARG A 460 43.60 -14.05 -16.55
N LEU A 461 42.97 -13.20 -17.37
CA LEU A 461 43.54 -12.69 -18.61
C LEU A 461 44.81 -11.87 -18.36
N GLN A 462 44.85 -11.07 -17.29
CA GLN A 462 46.09 -10.37 -16.87
C GLN A 462 47.21 -11.37 -16.56
N SER A 463 46.92 -12.44 -15.81
CA SER A 463 47.92 -13.47 -15.53
C SER A 463 48.36 -14.24 -16.78
N GLU A 464 47.45 -14.52 -17.72
CA GLU A 464 47.78 -15.14 -19.00
C GLU A 464 48.68 -14.20 -19.84
N ILE A 465 48.39 -12.89 -19.87
CA ILE A 465 49.24 -11.89 -20.52
C ILE A 465 50.62 -11.84 -19.87
N GLU A 466 50.71 -11.80 -18.53
CA GLU A 466 51.98 -11.80 -17.81
C GLU A 466 52.81 -13.06 -18.09
N LEU A 467 52.16 -14.24 -18.11
CA LEU A 467 52.80 -15.50 -18.48
C LEU A 467 53.32 -15.47 -19.92
N THR A 468 52.51 -15.03 -20.89
CA THR A 468 52.98 -14.89 -22.28
C THR A 468 54.09 -13.85 -22.43
N LEU A 469 54.08 -12.78 -21.62
CA LEU A 469 55.14 -11.78 -21.60
C LEU A 469 56.45 -12.39 -21.07
N ALA A 470 56.37 -13.19 -20.00
CA ALA A 470 57.51 -13.91 -19.46
C ALA A 470 58.05 -14.95 -20.46
N GLU A 471 57.18 -15.76 -21.06
CA GLU A 471 57.55 -16.73 -22.10
C GLU A 471 58.19 -16.05 -23.32
N THR A 472 57.66 -14.90 -23.75
CA THR A 472 58.25 -14.16 -24.88
C THR A 472 59.57 -13.49 -24.51
N GLN A 473 59.77 -13.04 -23.26
CA GLN A 473 61.07 -12.60 -22.78
C GLN A 473 62.08 -13.75 -22.70
N ASP A 474 61.67 -14.93 -22.23
CA ASP A 474 62.50 -16.13 -22.19
C ASP A 474 62.86 -16.60 -23.60
N LEU A 475 61.90 -16.61 -24.54
CA LEU A 475 62.14 -16.88 -25.95
C LEU A 475 63.02 -15.81 -26.59
N ARG A 476 62.91 -14.53 -26.20
CA ARG A 476 63.80 -13.46 -26.69
C ARG A 476 65.23 -13.69 -26.20
N SER A 477 65.39 -14.11 -24.95
CA SER A 477 66.68 -14.51 -24.36
C SER A 477 67.28 -15.74 -25.06
N LEU A 478 66.46 -16.72 -25.44
CA LEU A 478 66.87 -17.92 -26.18
C LEU A 478 67.10 -17.66 -27.69
N SER A 479 66.37 -16.73 -28.30
CA SER A 479 66.46 -16.38 -29.72
C SER A 479 67.75 -15.63 -30.08
N GLN A 480 68.45 -15.08 -29.08
CA GLN A 480 69.79 -14.53 -29.26
C GLN A 480 70.84 -15.61 -29.51
N VAL A 481 70.53 -16.89 -29.24
CA VAL A 481 71.47 -18.01 -29.36
C VAL A 481 71.11 -18.98 -30.50
N ASP A 482 69.82 -19.17 -30.86
CA ASP A 482 69.39 -20.22 -31.83
C ASP A 482 68.24 -19.81 -32.82
N SER A 483 68.19 -18.56 -33.30
CA SER A 483 67.05 -18.03 -34.07
C SER A 483 66.84 -18.58 -35.49
N GLY A 484 67.85 -19.19 -36.13
CA GLY A 484 67.75 -19.61 -37.53
C GLY A 484 66.94 -20.89 -37.76
N VAL A 485 67.08 -21.88 -36.86
CA VAL A 485 66.52 -23.24 -37.07
C VAL A 485 65.08 -23.36 -36.55
N ASN A 486 64.73 -22.59 -35.51
CA ASN A 486 63.41 -22.63 -34.90
C ASN A 486 62.31 -21.93 -35.73
N LEU A 487 62.66 -20.91 -36.51
CA LEU A 487 61.68 -20.19 -37.34
C LEU A 487 61.18 -21.05 -38.50
N ASP A 488 62.06 -21.87 -39.09
CA ASP A 488 61.72 -22.75 -40.21
C ASP A 488 60.85 -23.94 -39.74
N ALA A 489 61.14 -24.51 -38.57
CA ALA A 489 60.32 -25.54 -37.95
C ALA A 489 58.91 -25.03 -37.56
N ARG A 490 58.82 -23.79 -37.06
CA ARG A 490 57.54 -23.15 -36.72
C ARG A 490 56.73 -22.84 -37.98
N PHE A 491 57.38 -22.38 -39.04
CA PHE A 491 56.73 -22.13 -40.33
C PHE A 491 56.09 -23.40 -40.90
N GLN A 492 56.83 -24.52 -40.93
CA GLN A 492 56.32 -25.81 -41.39
C GLN A 492 55.17 -26.36 -40.52
N THR A 493 55.13 -26.01 -39.24
CA THR A 493 54.06 -26.44 -38.33
C THR A 493 52.79 -25.62 -38.56
N LEU A 494 52.93 -24.30 -38.73
CA LEU A 494 51.81 -23.42 -39.10
C LEU A 494 51.23 -23.75 -40.48
N GLU A 495 52.07 -24.15 -41.44
CA GLU A 495 51.59 -24.61 -42.75
C GLU A 495 50.76 -25.91 -42.64
N ARG A 496 51.15 -26.82 -41.75
CA ARG A 496 50.37 -28.04 -41.46
C ARG A 496 49.04 -27.72 -40.80
N GLU A 497 49.02 -26.87 -39.78
CA GLU A 497 47.79 -26.43 -39.09
C GLU A 497 46.84 -25.70 -40.05
N LEU A 498 47.37 -24.84 -40.92
CA LEU A 498 46.58 -24.19 -41.96
C LEU A 498 45.97 -25.21 -42.93
N GLY A 499 46.71 -26.27 -43.27
CA GLY A 499 46.21 -27.39 -44.07
C GLY A 499 45.06 -28.13 -43.38
N GLU A 500 45.20 -28.42 -42.08
CA GLU A 500 44.17 -29.09 -41.28
C GLU A 500 42.91 -28.24 -41.12
N LEU A 501 43.05 -26.94 -40.87
CA LEU A 501 41.93 -26.00 -40.80
C LEU A 501 41.18 -25.90 -42.13
N LYS A 502 41.91 -25.88 -43.26
CA LYS A 502 41.29 -25.91 -44.59
C LYS A 502 40.54 -27.22 -44.83
N ARG A 503 41.04 -28.35 -44.34
CA ARG A 503 40.34 -29.63 -44.42
C ARG A 503 39.06 -29.61 -43.58
N LEU A 504 39.15 -29.14 -42.33
CA LEU A 504 38.01 -29.05 -41.42
C LEU A 504 36.93 -28.11 -41.97
N SER A 505 37.31 -26.97 -42.56
CA SER A 505 36.38 -26.07 -43.23
C SER A 505 35.60 -26.81 -44.33
N ARG A 506 36.26 -27.56 -45.19
CA ARG A 506 35.59 -28.34 -46.26
C ARG A 506 34.65 -29.41 -45.70
N GLU A 507 35.04 -30.07 -44.60
CA GLU A 507 34.19 -31.04 -43.91
C GLU A 507 32.93 -30.36 -43.34
N LYS A 508 33.09 -29.18 -42.72
CA LYS A 508 31.96 -28.39 -42.20
C LYS A 508 31.07 -27.83 -43.29
N ASP A 509 31.63 -27.40 -44.41
CA ASP A 509 30.85 -26.99 -45.58
C ASP A 509 29.98 -28.16 -46.08
N GLY A 510 30.53 -29.38 -46.12
CA GLY A 510 29.77 -30.59 -46.43
C GLY A 510 28.68 -30.94 -45.40
N GLU A 511 28.95 -30.76 -44.11
CA GLU A 511 27.92 -30.91 -43.06
C GLU A 511 26.78 -29.89 -43.23
N ILE A 512 27.11 -28.65 -43.57
CA ILE A 512 26.13 -27.58 -43.82
C ILE A 512 25.26 -27.93 -45.03
N GLU A 513 25.85 -28.36 -46.14
CA GLU A 513 25.10 -28.82 -47.32
C GLU A 513 24.16 -29.99 -46.98
N HIS A 514 24.62 -30.94 -46.16
CA HIS A 514 23.80 -32.06 -45.71
C HIS A 514 22.63 -31.61 -44.82
N LEU A 515 22.86 -30.65 -43.92
CA LEU A 515 21.81 -30.08 -43.08
C LEU A 515 20.80 -29.26 -43.90
N GLN A 516 21.26 -28.51 -44.89
CA GLN A 516 20.39 -27.75 -45.79
C GLN A 516 19.48 -28.69 -46.61
N THR A 517 20.01 -29.77 -47.17
CA THR A 517 19.20 -30.78 -47.88
C THR A 517 18.19 -31.44 -46.93
N ARG A 518 18.58 -31.78 -45.70
CA ARG A 518 17.63 -32.29 -44.68
C ARG A 518 16.54 -31.27 -44.37
N LEU A 519 16.88 -30.00 -44.16
CA LEU A 519 15.91 -28.93 -43.91
C LEU A 519 14.91 -28.81 -45.07
N GLN A 520 15.39 -28.85 -46.31
CA GLN A 520 14.56 -28.81 -47.50
C GLN A 520 13.61 -30.02 -47.55
N THR A 521 14.08 -31.23 -47.23
CA THR A 521 13.17 -32.40 -47.16
C THR A 521 12.11 -32.28 -46.06
N VAL A 522 12.45 -31.67 -44.92
CA VAL A 522 11.49 -31.42 -43.84
C VAL A 522 10.47 -30.36 -44.25
N ALA A 523 10.89 -29.30 -44.95
CA ALA A 523 10.01 -28.29 -45.50
C ALA A 523 9.00 -28.88 -46.48
N ILE A 524 9.47 -29.71 -47.42
CA ILE A 524 8.59 -30.43 -48.37
C ILE A 524 7.61 -31.34 -47.64
N LYS A 525 8.06 -32.08 -46.62
CA LYS A 525 7.16 -32.93 -45.81
C LYS A 525 6.14 -32.12 -45.00
N ARG A 526 6.52 -30.95 -44.51
CA ARG A 526 5.60 -30.03 -43.81
C ARG A 526 4.55 -29.47 -44.76
N GLU A 527 4.97 -29.02 -45.94
CA GLU A 527 4.06 -28.54 -47.00
C GLU A 527 3.12 -29.65 -47.46
N GLN A 528 3.61 -30.88 -47.62
CA GLN A 528 2.76 -32.03 -47.90
C GLN A 528 1.74 -32.26 -46.79
N ARG A 529 2.12 -32.23 -45.50
CA ARG A 529 1.18 -32.36 -44.38
C ARG A 529 0.15 -31.24 -44.37
N GLU A 530 0.56 -29.99 -44.55
CA GLU A 530 -0.35 -28.85 -44.64
C GLU A 530 -1.30 -28.99 -45.83
N ASN A 531 -0.84 -29.48 -46.99
CA ASN A 531 -1.69 -29.76 -48.15
C ASN A 531 -2.65 -30.94 -47.92
N HIS A 532 -2.25 -31.97 -47.17
CA HIS A 532 -3.16 -33.06 -46.78
C HIS A 532 -4.23 -32.58 -45.79
N LEU A 533 -3.91 -31.62 -44.91
CA LEU A 533 -4.89 -30.95 -44.05
C LEU A 533 -5.80 -29.98 -44.81
N ARG A 534 -5.36 -29.44 -45.96
CA ARG A 534 -6.15 -28.57 -46.85
C ARG A 534 -7.11 -29.32 -47.78
N ARG A 535 -7.23 -30.65 -47.68
CA ARG A 535 -8.28 -31.39 -48.40
C ARG A 535 -9.64 -30.94 -47.85
N SER A 536 -10.32 -30.10 -48.65
CA SER A 536 -11.64 -29.52 -48.38
C SER A 536 -12.65 -30.59 -48.00
N ILE A 537 -13.45 -30.33 -46.97
CA ILE A 537 -14.54 -31.23 -46.55
C ILE A 537 -15.59 -31.25 -47.68
N VAL A 538 -15.95 -32.44 -48.14
CA VAL A 538 -16.93 -32.66 -49.22
C VAL A 538 -18.17 -33.29 -48.61
N VAL A 539 -19.35 -32.81 -49.01
CA VAL A 539 -20.65 -33.36 -48.59
C VAL A 539 -21.14 -34.29 -49.70
N ILE A 540 -21.59 -35.49 -49.34
CA ILE A 540 -22.08 -36.50 -50.29
C ILE A 540 -23.60 -36.52 -50.23
N ASP A 541 -24.24 -36.34 -51.38
CA ASP A 541 -25.69 -36.52 -51.52
C ASP A 541 -26.05 -38.01 -51.32
N PRO A 542 -26.89 -38.37 -50.34
CA PRO A 542 -27.21 -39.76 -50.02
C PRO A 542 -27.97 -40.51 -51.12
N ASP A 543 -28.71 -39.80 -51.98
CA ASP A 543 -29.54 -40.43 -53.01
C ASP A 543 -28.79 -40.62 -54.33
N THR A 544 -27.85 -39.73 -54.63
CA THR A 544 -27.10 -39.75 -55.90
C THR A 544 -25.64 -40.17 -55.75
N GLY A 545 -25.11 -40.20 -54.51
CA GLY A 545 -23.71 -40.48 -54.21
C GLY A 545 -22.74 -39.40 -54.73
N LYS A 546 -23.25 -38.25 -55.16
CA LYS A 546 -22.45 -37.19 -55.76
C LYS A 546 -21.75 -36.36 -54.69
N GLU A 547 -20.45 -36.24 -54.82
CA GLU A 547 -19.59 -35.36 -54.02
C GLU A 547 -19.77 -33.90 -54.44
N MET A 548 -20.03 -33.01 -53.47
CA MET A 548 -20.24 -31.59 -53.70
C MET A 548 -19.74 -30.72 -52.54
N SER A 549 -19.45 -29.45 -52.81
CA SER A 549 -18.91 -28.55 -51.80
C SER A 549 -19.97 -28.22 -50.73
N PRO A 550 -19.57 -27.86 -49.48
CA PRO A 550 -20.52 -27.47 -48.44
C PRO A 550 -21.45 -26.31 -48.86
N GLU A 551 -21.00 -25.42 -49.75
CA GLU A 551 -21.81 -24.32 -50.28
C GLU A 551 -22.89 -24.80 -51.25
N GLU A 552 -22.55 -25.70 -52.17
CA GLU A 552 -23.51 -26.32 -53.06
C GLU A 552 -24.52 -27.19 -52.29
N ALA A 553 -24.05 -27.92 -51.26
CA ALA A 553 -24.91 -28.76 -50.43
C ALA A 553 -25.94 -27.94 -49.63
N HIS A 554 -25.55 -26.77 -49.12
CA HIS A 554 -26.49 -25.84 -48.47
C HIS A 554 -27.51 -25.29 -49.48
N THR A 555 -27.05 -24.95 -50.69
CA THR A 555 -27.91 -24.41 -51.75
C THR A 555 -28.95 -25.43 -52.22
N LEU A 556 -28.60 -26.73 -52.21
CA LEU A 556 -29.53 -27.83 -52.47
C LEU A 556 -30.37 -28.24 -51.24
N GLY A 557 -30.16 -27.63 -50.07
CA GLY A 557 -30.90 -27.92 -48.84
C GLY A 557 -30.50 -29.23 -48.14
N LEU A 558 -29.36 -29.83 -48.52
CA LEU A 558 -28.85 -31.08 -47.93
C LEU A 558 -28.22 -30.86 -46.54
N ILE A 559 -27.80 -29.63 -46.23
CA ILE A 559 -27.27 -29.25 -44.92
C ILE A 559 -27.89 -27.93 -44.44
N GLU A 560 -28.09 -27.80 -43.13
CA GLU A 560 -28.58 -26.56 -42.51
C GLU A 560 -27.49 -25.47 -42.48
N TRP A 561 -27.89 -24.20 -42.49
CA TRP A 561 -26.97 -23.04 -42.46
C TRP A 561 -25.97 -23.09 -41.30
N GLY A 562 -26.40 -23.55 -40.12
CA GLY A 562 -25.52 -23.70 -38.96
C GLY A 562 -24.41 -24.74 -39.16
N LEU A 563 -24.65 -25.78 -39.97
CA LEU A 563 -23.64 -26.78 -40.32
C LEU A 563 -22.71 -26.27 -41.43
N TYR A 564 -23.24 -25.55 -42.42
CA TYR A 564 -22.44 -24.88 -43.45
C TYR A 564 -21.38 -23.94 -42.86
N VAL A 565 -21.76 -23.09 -41.89
CA VAL A 565 -20.81 -22.17 -41.23
C VAL A 565 -19.68 -22.92 -40.51
N LYS A 566 -19.98 -24.09 -39.92
CA LYS A 566 -18.98 -24.94 -39.25
C LYS A 566 -18.08 -25.72 -40.21
N LEU A 567 -18.52 -25.95 -41.45
CA LEU A 567 -17.75 -26.64 -42.49
C LEU A 567 -16.88 -25.68 -43.32
N LYS A 568 -17.16 -24.37 -43.24
CA LYS A 568 -16.42 -23.30 -43.92
C LYS A 568 -15.27 -22.71 -43.08
N ASN A 569 -15.42 -22.73 -41.76
CA ASN A 569 -14.39 -22.36 -40.77
C ASN A 569 -13.60 -23.58 -40.33
#